data_AF-A0A941SYB3-F1
#
_entry.id   AF-A0A941SYB3-F1
#
_cell.length_a   1.000
_cell.length_b   1.000
_cell.length_c   1.000
_cell.angle_alpha   90.00
_cell.angle_beta   90.00
_cell.angle_gamma   90.00
#
_symmetry.space_group_name_H-M   'P 1'
#
loop_
_entity.id
_entity.type
_entity.pdbx_description
1 polymer ?
#
loop_
_entity_poly.entity_id
_entity_poly.type
_entity_poly.pdbx_seq_one_letter_code
_entity_poly.pdbx_strand_id
1 'polypeptide(L)'
;MTPISLPATVSSWALVTLGVAHIAFGIVKYRVPLRQALFSGFVGQFAAPRVRRSAFWFVMFGIPLLLAGHVAVHAVGHGDLALLELVANYVAASSLIGVVAFPKSPFALSLIVAVMLVLASHGF
;
A
#
# COMPACT_ATOMS: atom_id res chain seq x y z
N MET A 1 -5.01 -11.14 26.59
CA MET A 1 -4.29 -10.60 25.41
C MET A 1 -3.52 -11.76 24.79
N THR A 2 -3.87 -12.16 23.58
CA THR A 2 -3.01 -13.05 22.79
C THR A 2 -1.67 -12.36 22.57
N PRO A 3 -0.53 -13.04 22.74
CA PRO A 3 0.77 -12.45 22.48
C PRO A 3 0.83 -12.00 21.01
N ILE A 4 1.27 -10.76 20.79
CA ILE A 4 1.48 -10.22 19.45
C ILE A 4 2.48 -11.13 18.73
N SER A 5 2.06 -11.77 17.64
CA SER A 5 2.97 -12.63 16.88
C SER A 5 4.00 -11.76 16.15
N LEU A 6 5.27 -12.19 16.17
CA LEU A 6 6.33 -11.55 15.40
C LEU A 6 5.95 -11.43 13.90
N PRO A 7 5.36 -12.45 13.26
CA PRO A 7 4.84 -12.34 11.89
C PRO A 7 3.83 -11.22 11.70
N ALA A 8 2.89 -11.02 12.64
CA ALA A 8 1.89 -9.95 12.57
C ALA A 8 2.53 -8.56 12.59
N THR A 9 3.49 -8.36 13.50
CA THR A 9 4.22 -7.09 13.61
C THR A 9 5.03 -6.82 12.34
N VAL A 10 5.82 -7.81 11.89
CA VAL A 10 6.69 -7.66 10.72
C VAL A 10 5.89 -7.39 9.46
N SER A 11 4.82 -8.15 9.21
CA SER A 11 3.97 -7.96 8.01
C SER A 11 3.22 -6.63 8.01
N SER A 12 2.74 -6.17 9.18
CA SER A 12 2.10 -4.85 9.31
C SER A 12 3.06 -3.71 8.97
N TRP A 13 4.29 -3.75 9.51
CA TRP A 13 5.32 -2.76 9.17
C TRP A 13 5.87 -2.91 7.75
N ALA A 14 5.88 -4.12 7.19
CA ALA A 14 6.20 -4.31 5.77
C ALA A 14 5.19 -3.60 4.86
N LEU A 15 3.90 -3.62 5.22
CA LEU A 15 2.85 -2.90 4.48
C LEU A 15 3.03 -1.37 4.57
N VAL A 16 3.35 -0.83 5.75
CA VAL A 16 3.72 0.59 5.93
C VAL A 16 4.92 0.94 5.03
N THR A 17 5.97 0.12 5.10
CA THR A 17 7.20 0.31 4.31
C THR A 17 6.92 0.27 2.82
N LEU A 18 6.05 -0.63 2.36
CA LEU A 18 5.64 -0.71 0.97
C LEU A 18 4.88 0.56 0.53
N GLY A 19 4.00 1.10 1.38
CA GLY A 19 3.35 2.40 1.18
C GLY A 19 4.35 3.54 0.99
N VAL A 20 5.29 3.68 1.93
CA VAL A 20 6.36 4.70 1.84
C VAL A 20 7.22 4.51 0.59
N ALA A 21 7.65 3.28 0.31
CA ALA A 21 8.47 2.96 -0.85
C ALA A 21 7.73 3.26 -2.17
N HIS A 22 6.43 2.98 -2.24
CA HIS A 22 5.60 3.28 -3.40
C HIS A 22 5.54 4.80 -3.66
N ILE A 23 5.29 5.59 -2.62
CA ILE A 23 5.27 7.06 -2.71
C ILE A 23 6.65 7.58 -3.14
N ALA A 24 7.71 7.18 -2.45
CA ALA A 24 9.07 7.64 -2.71
C ALA A 24 9.51 7.28 -4.14
N PHE A 25 9.29 6.03 -4.56
CA PHE A 25 9.57 5.60 -5.92
C PHE A 25 8.76 6.38 -6.96
N GLY A 26 7.48 6.63 -6.70
CA GLY A 26 6.61 7.43 -7.55
C GLY A 26 7.13 8.86 -7.72
N ILE A 27 7.52 9.51 -6.62
CA ILE A 27 8.10 10.86 -6.62
C ILE A 27 9.40 10.90 -7.43
N VAL A 28 10.30 9.93 -7.23
CA VAL A 28 11.59 9.89 -7.93
C VAL A 28 11.39 9.61 -9.43
N LYS A 29 10.61 8.58 -9.77
CA LYS A 29 10.34 8.16 -11.15
C LYS A 29 9.60 9.24 -11.95
N TYR A 30 8.62 9.89 -11.33
CA TYR A 30 7.77 10.88 -11.97
C TYR A 30 8.13 12.33 -11.58
N ARG A 31 9.36 12.58 -11.13
CA ARG A 31 9.81 13.90 -10.65
C ARG A 31 9.51 15.04 -11.63
N VAL A 32 9.72 14.82 -12.93
CA VAL A 32 9.50 15.83 -13.97
C VAL A 32 8.01 16.15 -14.15
N PRO A 33 7.12 15.19 -14.46
CA PRO A 33 5.70 15.49 -14.62
C PRO A 33 5.03 16.02 -13.35
N LEU A 34 5.43 15.54 -12.16
CA LEU A 34 4.92 16.06 -10.88
C LEU A 34 5.32 17.53 -10.66
N ARG A 35 6.61 17.83 -10.86
CA ARG A 35 7.14 19.19 -10.75
C ARG A 35 6.47 20.14 -11.73
N GLN A 36 6.28 19.71 -12.98
CA GLN A 36 5.58 20.52 -13.97
C GLN A 36 4.13 20.81 -13.58
N ALA A 37 3.40 19.81 -13.05
CA ALA A 37 2.04 20.02 -12.58
C ALA A 37 1.98 21.05 -11.43
N LEU A 38 2.94 20.98 -10.49
CA LEU A 38 3.06 21.93 -9.38
C LEU A 38 3.30 23.35 -9.87
N PHE A 39 4.28 23.56 -10.75
CA PHE A 39 4.58 24.90 -11.30
C PHE A 39 3.48 25.45 -12.21
N SER A 40 2.60 24.60 -12.74
CA SER A 40 1.42 25.02 -13.51
C SER A 40 0.18 25.26 -12.65
N GLY A 41 0.30 25.29 -11.31
CA GLY A 41 -0.79 25.64 -10.39
C GLY A 41 -1.56 24.47 -9.78
N PHE A 42 -1.08 23.22 -9.95
CA PHE A 42 -1.60 21.96 -9.38
C PHE A 42 -3.04 21.56 -9.79
N VAL A 43 -4.02 22.44 -9.55
CA VAL A 43 -5.45 22.21 -9.83
C VAL A 43 -5.68 22.05 -11.34
N GLY A 44 -6.34 20.95 -11.72
CA GLY A 44 -6.59 20.60 -13.12
C GLY A 44 -5.37 20.08 -13.90
N GLN A 45 -4.15 20.17 -13.34
CA GLN A 45 -2.90 19.88 -14.06
C GLN A 45 -2.58 18.40 -14.25
N PHE A 46 -3.38 17.51 -13.64
CA PHE A 46 -3.24 16.06 -13.75
C PHE A 46 -4.28 15.43 -14.69
N ALA A 47 -5.19 16.21 -15.29
CA ALA A 47 -6.13 15.70 -16.29
C ALA A 47 -5.42 15.34 -17.60
N ALA A 48 -4.44 16.16 -18.00
CA ALA A 48 -3.57 15.97 -19.15
C ALA A 48 -2.19 16.63 -18.91
N PRO A 49 -1.12 16.19 -19.58
CA PRO A 49 -1.02 14.99 -20.42
C PRO A 49 -1.11 13.69 -19.60
N ARG A 50 -1.37 12.55 -20.27
CA ARG A 50 -1.58 11.23 -19.63
C ARG A 50 -0.49 10.86 -18.61
N VAL A 51 0.76 11.25 -18.86
CA VAL A 51 1.88 10.98 -17.95
C VAL A 51 1.73 11.65 -16.58
N ARG A 52 1.17 12.87 -16.50
CA ARG A 52 0.90 13.54 -15.22
C ARG A 52 -0.20 12.81 -14.47
N ARG A 53 -1.25 12.37 -15.18
CA ARG A 53 -2.32 11.56 -14.59
C ARG A 53 -1.81 10.25 -14.00
N SER A 54 -0.97 9.53 -14.76
CA SER A 54 -0.35 8.30 -14.27
C SER A 54 0.57 8.56 -13.07
N ALA A 55 1.37 9.63 -13.11
CA ALA A 55 2.22 10.02 -12.00
C ALA A 55 1.43 10.30 -10.72
N PHE A 56 0.34 11.08 -10.84
CA PHE A 56 -0.55 11.39 -9.73
C PHE A 56 -1.14 10.12 -9.12
N TRP A 57 -1.79 9.28 -9.93
CA TRP A 57 -2.45 8.08 -9.41
C TRP A 57 -1.47 7.06 -8.83
N PHE A 58 -0.27 6.95 -9.40
CA PHE A 58 0.77 6.12 -8.82
C PHE A 58 1.14 6.63 -7.42
N VAL A 59 1.50 7.90 -7.27
CA VAL A 59 1.87 8.45 -5.95
C VAL A 59 0.70 8.40 -4.96
N MET A 60 -0.50 8.79 -5.41
CA MET A 60 -1.72 8.79 -4.59
C MET A 60 -2.09 7.41 -4.07
N PHE A 61 -1.87 6.35 -4.84
CA PHE A 61 -2.17 4.98 -4.42
C PHE A 61 -1.32 4.54 -3.22
N GLY A 62 -0.14 5.14 -3.04
CA GLY A 62 0.68 4.89 -1.87
C GLY A 62 0.04 5.36 -0.56
N ILE A 63 -0.88 6.34 -0.59
CA ILE A 63 -1.54 6.86 0.61
C ILE A 63 -2.54 5.84 1.21
N PRO A 64 -3.50 5.27 0.44
CA PRO A 64 -4.31 4.15 0.93
C PRO A 64 -3.49 2.94 1.39
N LEU A 65 -2.37 2.64 0.72
CA LEU A 65 -1.48 1.56 1.12
C LEU A 65 -0.84 1.82 2.48
N LEU A 66 -0.36 3.05 2.69
CA LEU A 66 0.19 3.50 3.97
C LEU A 66 -0.86 3.51 5.08
N LEU A 67 -2.09 3.92 4.78
CA LEU A 67 -3.22 3.85 5.70
C LEU A 67 -3.49 2.39 6.11
N ALA A 68 -3.59 1.47 5.16
CA ALA A 68 -3.78 0.05 5.45
C ALA A 68 -2.68 -0.51 6.36
N GLY A 69 -1.41 -0.13 6.11
CA GLY A 69 -0.29 -0.48 6.98
C GLY A 69 -0.45 0.05 8.41
N HIS A 70 -0.78 1.33 8.58
CA HIS A 70 -0.99 1.90 9.93
C HIS A 70 -2.18 1.29 10.65
N VAL A 71 -3.27 0.97 9.94
CA VAL A 71 -4.42 0.28 10.52
C VAL A 71 -4.04 -1.13 10.97
N ALA A 72 -3.24 -1.87 10.19
CA ALA A 72 -2.72 -3.17 10.58
C ALA A 72 -1.82 -3.08 11.83
N VAL A 73 -0.89 -2.11 11.87
CA VAL A 73 -0.05 -1.86 13.06
C VAL A 73 -0.90 -1.55 14.29
N HIS A 74 -1.94 -0.72 14.14
CA HIS A 74 -2.86 -0.40 15.22
C HIS A 74 -3.62 -1.65 15.70
N ALA A 75 -4.17 -2.43 14.77
CA ALA A 75 -4.90 -3.66 15.06
C ALA A 75 -4.03 -4.65 15.85
N VAL A 76 -2.79 -4.87 15.39
CA VAL A 76 -1.81 -5.72 16.08
C VAL A 76 -1.50 -5.20 17.49
N GLY A 77 -1.27 -3.89 17.64
CA GLY A 77 -0.97 -3.26 18.93
C GLY A 77 -2.10 -3.37 19.97
N HIS A 78 -3.34 -3.55 19.51
CA HIS A 78 -4.53 -3.67 20.37
C HIS A 78 -5.08 -5.10 20.45
N GLY A 79 -4.47 -6.06 19.73
CA GLY A 79 -4.98 -7.43 19.62
C GLY A 79 -6.32 -7.53 18.89
N ASP A 80 -6.64 -6.57 18.02
CA ASP A 80 -7.88 -6.54 17.24
C ASP A 80 -7.73 -7.40 15.97
N LEU A 81 -7.93 -8.71 16.13
CA LEU A 81 -7.80 -9.67 15.04
C LEU A 81 -8.85 -9.48 13.95
N ALA A 82 -10.05 -9.00 14.28
CA ALA A 82 -11.11 -8.75 13.32
C ALA A 82 -10.75 -7.59 12.39
N LEU A 83 -10.18 -6.51 12.93
CA LEU A 83 -9.67 -5.39 12.13
C LEU A 83 -8.47 -5.82 11.29
N LEU A 84 -7.57 -6.63 11.84
CA LEU A 84 -6.42 -7.16 11.10
C LEU A 84 -6.86 -8.03 9.92
N GLU A 85 -7.85 -8.90 10.14
CA GLU A 85 -8.43 -9.76 9.09
C GLU A 85 -9.08 -8.91 7.98
N LEU A 86 -9.84 -7.88 8.35
CA LEU A 86 -10.47 -6.97 7.40
C LEU A 86 -9.41 -6.31 6.49
N VAL A 87 -8.36 -5.77 7.08
CA VAL A 87 -7.24 -5.18 6.32
C VAL A 87 -6.57 -6.23 5.45
N ALA A 88 -6.26 -7.40 6.00
CA ALA A 88 -5.59 -8.48 5.30
C ALA A 88 -6.36 -8.92 4.05
N ASN A 89 -7.68 -9.07 4.15
CA ASN A 89 -8.55 -9.48 3.06
C ASN A 89 -8.61 -8.43 1.93
N TYR A 90 -8.71 -7.14 2.26
CA TYR A 90 -8.66 -6.08 1.24
C TYR A 90 -7.29 -5.97 0.56
N VAL A 91 -6.20 -6.13 1.32
CA VAL A 91 -4.84 -6.14 0.77
C VAL A 91 -4.63 -7.38 -0.10
N ALA A 92 -5.16 -8.55 0.29
CA ALA A 92 -5.09 -9.78 -0.51
C ALA A 92 -5.86 -9.64 -1.83
N ALA A 93 -7.10 -9.16 -1.78
CA ALA A 93 -7.93 -8.95 -2.96
C ALA A 93 -7.29 -7.96 -3.94
N SER A 94 -6.84 -6.79 -3.45
CA SER A 94 -6.17 -5.79 -4.27
C SER A 94 -4.84 -6.30 -4.86
N SER A 95 -4.06 -7.06 -4.09
CA SER A 95 -2.81 -7.66 -4.55
C SER A 95 -3.05 -8.72 -5.62
N LEU A 96 -4.06 -9.57 -5.45
CA LEU A 96 -4.44 -10.59 -6.44
C LEU A 96 -4.87 -9.94 -7.76
N ILE A 97 -5.75 -8.94 -7.70
CA ILE A 97 -6.16 -8.15 -8.88
C ILE A 97 -4.93 -7.51 -9.53
N GLY A 98 -4.03 -6.93 -8.73
CA GLY A 98 -2.81 -6.28 -9.20
C GLY A 98 -1.82 -7.23 -9.88
N VAL A 99 -1.63 -8.45 -9.34
CA VAL A 99 -0.77 -9.49 -9.95
C VAL A 99 -1.33 -9.91 -11.30
N VAL A 100 -2.64 -10.13 -11.40
CA VAL A 100 -3.30 -10.52 -12.66
C VAL A 100 -3.24 -9.40 -13.70
N ALA A 101 -3.55 -8.16 -13.29
CA ALA A 101 -3.59 -7.02 -14.20
C ALA A 101 -2.18 -6.56 -14.63
N PHE A 102 -1.18 -6.69 -13.75
CA PHE A 102 0.18 -6.18 -13.94
C PHE A 102 1.24 -7.18 -13.45
N PRO A 103 1.47 -8.30 -14.15
CA PRO A 103 2.32 -9.40 -13.67
C PRO A 103 3.79 -9.03 -13.48
N LYS A 104 4.28 -7.96 -14.11
CA LYS A 104 5.65 -7.42 -13.93
C LYS A 104 5.75 -6.37 -12.82
N SER A 105 4.65 -6.06 -12.14
CA SER A 105 4.58 -5.10 -11.04
C SER A 105 4.99 -5.75 -9.72
N PRO A 106 5.46 -4.98 -8.72
CA PRO A 106 5.74 -5.46 -7.37
C PRO A 106 4.53 -6.02 -6.59
N PHE A 107 3.33 -6.13 -7.17
CA PHE A 107 2.14 -6.65 -6.50
C PHE A 107 2.30 -8.07 -5.94
N ALA A 108 3.21 -8.88 -6.51
CA ALA A 108 3.55 -10.19 -5.93
C ALA A 108 4.13 -10.08 -4.51
N LEU A 109 4.92 -9.04 -4.22
CA LEU A 109 5.44 -8.78 -2.88
C LEU A 109 4.31 -8.39 -1.92
N SER A 110 3.38 -7.54 -2.39
CA SER A 110 2.18 -7.17 -1.63
C SER A 110 1.32 -8.38 -1.32
N LEU A 111 1.20 -9.33 -2.25
CA LEU A 111 0.45 -10.57 -2.05
C LEU A 111 1.07 -11.46 -0.96
N ILE A 112 2.40 -11.57 -0.93
CA ILE A 112 3.11 -12.29 0.14
C ILE A 112 2.80 -11.65 1.50
N VAL A 113 2.90 -10.32 1.60
CA VAL A 113 2.55 -9.58 2.82
C VAL A 113 1.09 -9.82 3.21
N ALA A 114 0.17 -9.82 2.23
CA ALA A 114 -1.24 -10.08 2.47
C ALA A 114 -1.50 -11.48 3.06
N VAL A 115 -0.86 -12.51 2.50
CA VAL A 115 -0.98 -13.88 3.00
C VAL A 115 -0.47 -13.97 4.44
N MET A 116 0.66 -13.32 4.76
CA MET A 116 1.17 -13.27 6.13
C MET A 116 0.20 -12.58 7.09
N LEU A 117 -0.45 -11.48 6.66
CA LEU A 117 -1.45 -10.78 7.47
C LEU A 117 -2.70 -11.63 7.70
N VAL A 118 -3.15 -12.38 6.69
CA VAL A 118 -4.29 -13.31 6.83
C VAL A 118 -3.96 -14.43 7.82
N LEU A 119 -2.76 -15.02 7.72
CA LEU A 119 -2.33 -16.06 8.67
C LEU A 119 -2.27 -15.49 10.10
N ALA A 120 -1.67 -14.31 10.26
CA ALA A 120 -1.57 -13.60 11.53
C ALA A 120 -2.94 -13.27 12.15
N SER A 121 -3.94 -12.89 11.35
CA SER A 121 -5.29 -12.58 11.86
C SER A 121 -6.02 -13.81 12.41
N HIS A 122 -5.59 -15.01 12.00
CA HIS A 122 -6.13 -16.28 12.50
C HIS A 122 -5.26 -16.92 13.60
N GLY A 123 -4.23 -16.21 14.07
CA GLY A 123 -3.36 -16.66 15.17
C GLY A 123 -2.18 -17.55 14.75
N PHE A 124 -1.83 -17.58 13.47
CA PHE A 124 -0.65 -18.29 12.93
C PHE A 124 0.58 -17.39 12.79
#